data_AF-A0A8K0L149-F1
#
_entry.id   AF-A0A8K0L149-F1
#
_cell.length_a   1.000
_cell.length_b   1.000
_cell.length_c   1.000
_cell.angle_alpha   90.00
_cell.angle_beta   90.00
_cell.angle_gamma   90.00
#
_symmetry.space_group_name_H-M   'P 1'
#
loop_
_entity.id
_entity.type
_entity.pdbx_description
1 polymer ?
#
loop_
_entity_poly.entity_id
_entity_poly.type
_entity_poly.pdbx_seq_one_letter_code
_entity_poly.pdbx_strand_id
1 'polypeptide(L)'
;MMMTFFTSSSTPLFAENWTPSSTGQYAGACIFLIVLAVIFRGLVAVRCSFNELYYRYAHRQEPSWRTARIGQDEKDRTVQAGMFRGGWTVEEAVPRAVLDTILAGVSYLLMLAVMTMNVGYFLSILGGVFLGSLCFSHFANHSAVH
;
A
#
# COMPACT_ATOMS: atom_id res chain seq x y z
N MET A 1 -0.61 -35.86 -5.60
CA MET A 1 -1.39 -34.78 -6.25
C MET A 1 -0.41 -33.71 -6.67
N MET A 2 -0.43 -33.34 -7.95
CA MET A 2 0.62 -32.56 -8.59
C MET A 2 0.34 -31.07 -8.40
N MET A 3 1.00 -30.43 -7.43
CA MET A 3 0.90 -28.99 -7.16
C MET A 3 1.80 -28.22 -8.15
N THR A 4 1.51 -28.37 -9.44
CA THR A 4 2.24 -27.72 -10.52
C THR A 4 1.36 -26.67 -11.16
N PHE A 5 1.99 -25.60 -11.61
CA PHE A 5 1.35 -24.57 -12.40
C PHE A 5 0.52 -25.18 -13.54
N PHE A 6 -0.72 -24.72 -13.68
CA PHE A 6 -1.62 -25.16 -14.73
C PHE A 6 -2.28 -23.98 -15.44
N THR A 7 -2.74 -24.22 -16.65
CA THR A 7 -3.40 -23.21 -17.49
C THR A 7 -4.85 -23.63 -17.68
N SER A 8 -5.78 -22.92 -17.04
CA SER A 8 -7.22 -23.12 -17.19
C SER A 8 -7.96 -21.79 -17.12
N SER A 9 -9.03 -21.66 -17.89
CA SER A 9 -9.89 -20.47 -17.94
C SER A 9 -11.13 -20.57 -17.05
N SER A 10 -11.30 -21.66 -16.30
CA SER A 10 -12.50 -21.94 -15.50
C SER A 10 -12.22 -22.06 -13.99
N THR A 11 -11.10 -21.49 -13.51
CA THR A 11 -10.72 -21.56 -12.10
C THR A 11 -11.38 -20.45 -11.27
N PRO A 12 -12.06 -20.78 -10.16
CA PRO A 12 -12.57 -19.79 -9.22
C PRO A 12 -11.41 -19.00 -8.60
N LEU A 13 -11.60 -17.69 -8.42
CA LEU A 13 -10.57 -16.80 -7.88
C LEU A 13 -10.76 -16.49 -6.39
N PHE A 14 -11.85 -15.81 -6.01
CA PHE A 14 -12.10 -15.38 -4.61
C PHE A 14 -13.35 -16.01 -3.98
N ALA A 15 -14.30 -16.43 -4.80
CA ALA A 15 -15.53 -17.08 -4.38
C ALA A 15 -16.03 -17.99 -5.51
N GLU A 16 -16.79 -19.02 -5.16
CA GLU A 16 -17.30 -20.00 -6.13
C GLU A 16 -18.23 -19.38 -7.18
N ASN A 17 -18.90 -18.27 -6.85
CA ASN A 17 -19.71 -17.51 -7.80
C ASN A 17 -18.89 -16.70 -8.80
N TRP A 18 -17.57 -16.55 -8.59
CA TRP A 18 -16.67 -15.78 -9.42
C TRP A 18 -15.80 -16.70 -10.29
N THR A 19 -16.45 -17.68 -10.93
CA THR A 19 -15.85 -18.59 -11.91
C THR A 19 -16.01 -18.05 -13.33
N PRO A 20 -14.92 -17.74 -14.05
CA PRO A 20 -15.02 -17.35 -15.45
C PRO A 20 -15.54 -18.53 -16.30
N SER A 21 -16.66 -18.32 -17.00
CA SER A 21 -17.25 -19.29 -17.94
C SER A 21 -16.90 -18.98 -19.39
N SER A 22 -16.28 -17.83 -19.64
CA SER A 22 -15.89 -17.33 -20.96
C SER A 22 -14.48 -16.74 -20.95
N THR A 23 -13.78 -16.82 -22.09
CA THR A 23 -12.44 -16.23 -22.29
C THR A 23 -12.40 -14.75 -21.95
N GLY A 24 -13.47 -14.00 -22.23
CA GLY A 24 -13.55 -12.57 -21.89
C GLY A 24 -13.61 -12.31 -20.39
N GLN A 25 -14.31 -13.16 -19.63
CA GLN A 25 -14.39 -13.06 -18.17
C GLN A 25 -13.04 -13.40 -17.53
N TYR A 26 -12.35 -14.41 -18.07
CA TYR A 26 -11.00 -14.75 -17.65
C TYR A 26 -10.02 -13.60 -17.89
N ALA A 27 -10.06 -12.97 -19.07
CA ALA A 27 -9.24 -11.79 -19.37
C ALA A 27 -9.56 -10.62 -18.42
N GLY A 28 -10.85 -10.41 -18.09
CA GLY A 28 -11.28 -9.43 -17.10
C GLY A 28 -10.70 -9.69 -15.70
N ALA A 29 -10.67 -10.94 -15.25
CA ALA A 29 -10.06 -11.33 -13.98
C ALA A 29 -8.55 -11.05 -13.96
N CYS A 30 -7.84 -11.35 -15.06
CA CYS A 30 -6.41 -11.04 -15.21
C CYS A 30 -6.15 -9.52 -15.14
N ILE A 31 -6.93 -8.70 -15.86
CA ILE A 31 -6.81 -7.23 -15.82
C ILE A 31 -7.10 -6.70 -14.41
N PHE A 32 -8.13 -7.23 -13.75
CA PHE A 32 -8.45 -6.88 -12.37
C PHE A 32 -7.27 -7.16 -11.43
N LEU A 33 -6.62 -8.32 -11.54
CA LEU A 33 -5.43 -8.66 -10.75
C LEU A 33 -4.24 -7.74 -11.03
N ILE A 34 -4.01 -7.36 -12.30
CA ILE A 34 -2.98 -6.37 -12.65
C ILE A 34 -3.25 -5.05 -11.94
N VAL A 35 -4.47 -4.52 -12.05
CA VAL A 35 -4.87 -3.25 -11.44
C VAL A 35 -4.74 -3.34 -9.91
N LEU A 36 -5.22 -4.42 -9.30
CA LEU A 36 -5.13 -4.65 -7.86
C LEU A 36 -3.67 -4.69 -7.38
N ALA A 37 -2.76 -5.31 -8.15
CA ALA A 37 -1.33 -5.35 -7.84
C ALA A 37 -0.63 -4.00 -8.01
N VAL A 38 -1.04 -3.20 -9.01
CA VAL A 38 -0.57 -1.81 -9.17
C VAL A 38 -1.02 -0.96 -7.98
N ILE A 39 -2.29 -1.09 -7.56
CA ILE A 39 -2.83 -0.39 -6.39
C ILE A 39 -2.09 -0.80 -5.11
N PHE A 40 -1.81 -2.10 -4.93
CA PHE A 40 -1.01 -2.59 -3.80
C PHE A 40 0.35 -1.89 -3.74
N ARG A 41 1.07 -1.78 -4.87
CA ARG A 41 2.33 -1.03 -4.95
C ARG A 41 2.16 0.46 -4.61
N GLY A 42 1.05 1.06 -5.04
CA GLY A 42 0.73 2.45 -4.69
C GLY A 42 0.45 2.63 -3.20
N LEU A 43 -0.29 1.72 -2.57
CA LEU A 43 -0.55 1.73 -1.13
C LEU A 43 0.75 1.63 -0.33
N VAL A 44 1.70 0.79 -0.75
CA VAL A 44 3.04 0.72 -0.14
C VAL A 44 3.77 2.06 -0.24
N ALA A 45 3.75 2.69 -1.42
CA ALA A 45 4.39 3.99 -1.62
C ALA A 45 3.76 5.08 -0.73
N VAL A 46 2.42 5.12 -0.64
CA VAL A 46 1.70 6.04 0.24
C VAL A 46 2.04 5.79 1.70
N ARG A 47 2.15 4.53 2.13
CA ARG A 47 2.57 4.16 3.49
C ARG A 47 3.99 4.65 3.81
N CYS A 48 4.91 4.60 2.84
CA CYS A 48 6.26 5.17 3.00
C CYS A 48 6.24 6.70 3.10
N SER A 49 5.42 7.38 2.30
CA SER A 49 5.30 8.85 2.32
C SER A 49 4.30 9.38 3.35
N PHE A 50 3.73 8.52 4.19
CA PHE A 50 2.62 8.87 5.07
C PHE A 50 2.99 10.00 6.03
N ASN A 51 4.21 10.01 6.56
CA ASN A 51 4.63 11.01 7.54
C ASN A 51 4.66 12.43 6.95
N GLU A 52 5.15 12.56 5.73
CA GLU A 52 5.20 13.84 5.00
C GLU A 52 3.80 14.33 4.62
N LEU A 53 2.94 13.43 4.14
CA LEU A 53 1.56 13.78 3.81
C LEU A 53 0.76 14.17 5.06
N TYR A 54 0.95 13.43 6.14
CA TYR A 54 0.30 13.70 7.42
C TYR A 54 0.75 15.03 8.00
N TYR A 55 2.05 15.33 7.97
CA TYR A 55 2.59 16.60 8.44
C TYR A 55 2.03 17.78 7.62
N ARG A 56 1.98 17.68 6.29
CA ARG A 56 1.36 18.72 5.43
C ARG A 56 -0.12 18.95 5.72
N TYR A 57 -0.86 17.88 6.04
CA TYR A 57 -2.28 17.99 6.38
C TYR A 57 -2.48 18.59 7.78
N ALA A 58 -1.70 18.14 8.76
CA ALA A 58 -1.75 18.62 10.14
C ALA A 58 -1.30 20.08 10.28
N HIS A 59 -0.31 20.52 9.50
CA HIS A 59 0.23 21.89 9.59
C HIS A 59 -0.79 22.98 9.20
N ARG A 60 -1.82 22.65 8.40
CA ARG A 60 -2.93 23.59 8.11
C ARG A 60 -3.78 23.92 9.34
N GLN A 61 -3.73 23.10 10.39
CA GLN A 61 -4.59 23.24 11.55
C GLN A 61 -3.88 23.77 12.79
N GLU A 62 -2.58 24.09 12.73
CA GLU A 62 -1.89 24.61 13.91
C GLU A 62 -2.27 26.07 14.19
N PRO A 63 -2.91 26.40 15.33
CA PRO A 63 -3.14 27.78 15.73
C PRO A 63 -1.82 28.39 16.24
N SER A 64 -1.54 29.64 15.82
CA SER A 64 -0.26 30.37 16.02
C SER A 64 0.30 30.39 17.46
N TRP A 65 -0.53 30.16 18.48
CA TRP A 65 -0.09 30.13 19.88
C TRP A 65 0.62 28.83 20.28
N ARG A 66 0.50 27.74 19.51
CA ARG A 66 1.13 26.44 19.80
C ARG A 66 2.61 26.45 19.41
N THR A 67 2.95 27.05 18.27
CA THR A 67 4.33 27.18 17.74
C THR A 67 5.22 28.05 18.64
N ALA A 68 4.65 29.08 19.28
CA ALA A 68 5.37 29.93 20.24
C ALA A 68 5.81 29.20 21.52
N ARG A 69 5.08 28.15 21.95
CA ARG A 69 5.52 27.30 23.08
C ARG A 69 6.55 26.26 22.66
N ILE A 70 6.48 25.78 21.42
CA ILE A 70 7.39 24.74 20.89
C ILE A 70 8.85 25.24 20.89
N GLY A 71 9.10 26.50 20.51
CA GLY A 71 10.47 27.06 20.52
C GLY A 71 11.11 27.20 21.91
N GLN A 72 10.31 27.27 22.98
CA GLN A 72 10.81 27.38 24.36
C GLN A 72 11.03 26.01 25.01
N ASP A 73 10.23 25.00 24.63
CA ASP A 73 10.32 23.61 25.09
C ASP A 73 11.45 22.83 24.36
N GLU A 74 11.81 23.25 23.14
CA GLU A 74 12.86 22.61 22.32
C GLU A 74 14.26 22.70 22.94
N LYS A 75 14.57 23.82 23.61
CA LYS A 75 15.87 24.04 24.25
C LYS A 75 16.09 23.12 25.46
N ASP A 76 15.03 22.83 26.21
CA ASP A 76 15.08 21.93 27.38
C ASP A 76 15.00 20.44 26.98
N ARG A 77 14.36 20.11 25.85
CA ARG A 77 14.21 18.72 25.39
C ARG A 77 15.44 18.14 24.69
N THR A 78 16.30 18.94 24.07
CA THR A 78 17.54 18.43 23.42
C THR A 78 18.45 17.66 24.38
N VAL A 79 18.38 17.94 25.68
CA VAL A 79 19.17 17.26 26.74
C VAL A 79 18.55 15.91 27.17
N GLN A 80 17.26 15.66 26.89
CA GLN A 80 16.55 14.40 27.22
C GLN A 80 16.17 13.55 25.99
N ALA A 81 16.15 14.12 24.79
CA ALA A 81 15.63 13.52 23.55
C ALA A 81 16.47 12.37 22.96
N GLY A 82 17.62 12.02 23.55
CA GLY A 82 18.40 10.86 23.12
C GLY A 82 17.76 9.51 23.44
N MET A 83 16.78 9.44 24.38
CA MET A 83 16.37 8.16 24.95
C MET A 83 14.89 7.77 24.69
N PHE A 84 13.92 8.66 24.85
CA PHE A 84 12.50 8.31 24.73
C PHE A 84 11.67 9.57 24.48
N ARG A 85 10.77 9.56 23.48
CA ARG A 85 9.48 10.31 23.38
C ARG A 85 9.19 10.86 21.98
N GLY A 86 8.75 9.98 21.08
CA GLY A 86 7.64 10.35 20.20
C GLY A 86 6.35 10.15 21.00
N GLY A 87 5.59 11.21 21.26
CA GLY A 87 4.29 11.09 21.93
C GLY A 87 3.37 10.23 21.07
N TRP A 88 2.86 9.13 21.60
CA TRP A 88 1.81 8.34 20.95
C TRP A 88 0.49 9.11 21.03
N THR A 89 0.25 10.01 20.08
CA THR A 89 -1.08 10.60 19.93
C THR A 89 -1.95 9.58 19.20
N VAL A 90 -3.02 9.09 19.85
CA VAL A 90 -3.95 8.11 19.24
C VAL A 90 -4.50 8.64 17.91
N GLU A 91 -4.71 9.96 17.82
CA GLU A 91 -5.19 10.66 16.63
C GLU A 91 -4.23 10.53 15.42
N GLU A 92 -2.92 10.42 15.66
CA GLU A 92 -1.90 10.22 14.63
C GLU A 92 -1.73 8.73 14.27
N ALA A 93 -1.99 7.84 15.23
CA ALA A 93 -1.81 6.40 15.08
C ALA A 93 -2.95 5.72 14.29
N VAL A 94 -4.19 6.19 14.45
CA VAL A 94 -5.37 5.64 13.75
C VAL A 94 -5.22 5.64 12.22
N PRO A 95 -4.90 6.76 11.54
CA PRO A 95 -4.83 6.75 10.07
C PRO A 95 -3.70 5.85 9.53
N ARG A 96 -2.59 5.70 10.25
CA ARG A 96 -1.53 4.73 9.90
C ARG A 96 -2.03 3.30 10.00
N ALA A 97 -2.69 2.97 11.11
CA ALA A 97 -3.25 1.62 11.33
C ALA A 97 -4.31 1.26 10.28
N VAL A 98 -5.14 2.22 9.84
CA VAL A 98 -6.11 2.00 8.76
C VAL A 98 -5.42 1.67 7.45
N LEU A 99 -4.38 2.42 7.07
CA LEU A 99 -3.61 2.12 5.86
C LEU A 99 -2.93 0.76 5.91
N ASP A 100 -2.33 0.39 7.05
CA ASP A 100 -1.72 -0.92 7.24
C ASP A 100 -2.77 -2.05 7.17
N THR A 101 -3.98 -1.82 7.68
CA THR A 101 -5.09 -2.78 7.58
C THR A 101 -5.55 -2.98 6.13
N ILE A 102 -5.69 -1.89 5.36
CA ILE A 102 -6.03 -1.96 3.94
C ILE A 102 -4.92 -2.68 3.16
N LEU A 103 -3.66 -2.35 3.46
CA LEU A 103 -2.50 -2.99 2.84
C LEU A 103 -2.49 -4.50 3.10
N ALA A 104 -2.75 -4.92 4.35
CA ALA A 104 -2.88 -6.32 4.72
C ALA A 104 -4.03 -7.00 3.95
N GLY A 105 -5.21 -6.38 3.92
CA GLY A 105 -6.37 -6.90 3.18
C GLY A 105 -6.09 -7.13 1.69
N VAL A 106 -5.48 -6.15 1.02
CA VAL A 106 -5.10 -6.27 -0.39
C VAL A 106 -4.02 -7.35 -0.58
N SER A 107 -3.03 -7.43 0.32
CA SER A 107 -1.99 -8.46 0.24
C SER A 107 -2.55 -9.89 0.36
N TYR A 108 -3.56 -10.09 1.20
CA TYR A 108 -4.22 -11.39 1.33
C TYR A 108 -5.06 -11.75 0.11
N LEU A 109 -5.72 -10.78 -0.52
CA LEU A 109 -6.40 -11.02 -1.80
C LEU A 109 -5.40 -11.45 -2.88
N LEU A 110 -4.28 -10.76 -3.02
CA LEU A 110 -3.23 -11.17 -3.98
C LEU A 110 -2.68 -12.57 -3.66
N MET A 111 -2.46 -12.86 -2.38
CA MET A 111 -1.99 -14.17 -1.94
C MET A 111 -2.98 -15.29 -2.28
N LEU A 112 -4.27 -15.05 -2.05
CA LEU A 112 -5.33 -16.00 -2.40
C LEU A 112 -5.33 -16.28 -3.91
N ALA A 113 -5.15 -15.24 -4.73
CA ALA A 113 -5.02 -15.39 -6.18
C ALA A 113 -3.78 -16.20 -6.59
N VAL A 114 -2.62 -16.01 -5.94
CA VAL A 114 -1.40 -16.81 -6.21
C VAL A 114 -1.58 -18.28 -5.83
N MET A 115 -2.28 -18.56 -4.73
CA MET A 115 -2.53 -19.91 -4.25
C MET A 115 -3.42 -20.75 -5.19
N THR A 116 -4.06 -20.13 -6.19
CA THR A 116 -4.85 -20.85 -7.20
C THR A 116 -4.01 -21.70 -8.16
N MET A 117 -2.68 -21.56 -8.16
CA MET A 117 -1.74 -22.27 -9.05
C MET A 117 -2.01 -22.07 -10.55
N ASN A 118 -2.83 -21.08 -10.93
CA ASN A 118 -3.10 -20.72 -12.32
C ASN A 118 -2.00 -19.80 -12.87
N VAL A 119 -1.36 -20.20 -13.96
CA VAL A 119 -0.27 -19.45 -14.61
C VAL A 119 -0.71 -18.04 -14.99
N GLY A 120 -1.90 -17.86 -15.54
CA GLY A 120 -2.31 -16.55 -16.03
C GLY A 120 -2.59 -15.56 -14.91
N TYR A 121 -3.18 -16.01 -13.79
CA TYR A 121 -3.37 -15.18 -12.61
C TYR A 121 -2.02 -14.82 -11.97
N PHE A 122 -1.12 -15.80 -11.85
CA PHE A 122 0.23 -15.57 -11.35
C PHE A 122 1.01 -14.56 -12.20
N LEU A 123 1.03 -14.73 -13.53
CA LEU A 123 1.69 -13.80 -14.44
C LEU A 123 1.04 -12.41 -14.43
N SER A 124 -0.28 -12.33 -14.28
CA SER A 124 -1.00 -11.05 -14.15
C SER A 124 -0.56 -10.28 -12.90
N ILE A 125 -0.40 -10.96 -11.77
CA ILE A 125 0.09 -10.35 -10.53
C ILE A 125 1.55 -9.89 -10.70
N LEU A 126 2.43 -10.72 -11.27
CA LEU A 126 3.82 -10.33 -11.54
C LEU A 126 3.89 -9.12 -12.49
N GLY A 127 3.11 -9.12 -13.56
CA GLY A 127 3.02 -8.00 -14.51
C GLY A 127 2.53 -6.72 -13.84
N GLY A 128 1.50 -6.80 -13.00
CA GLY A 128 0.99 -5.66 -12.24
C GLY A 128 1.98 -5.14 -11.19
N VAL A 129 2.69 -6.02 -10.49
CA VAL A 129 3.77 -5.64 -9.56
C VAL A 129 4.89 -4.92 -10.28
N PHE A 130 5.30 -5.43 -11.45
CA PHE A 130 6.32 -4.79 -12.29
C PHE A 130 5.85 -3.41 -12.77
N LEU A 131 4.65 -3.33 -13.35
CA LEU A 131 4.07 -2.09 -13.84
C LEU A 131 3.90 -1.04 -12.73
N GLY A 132 3.38 -1.44 -11.57
CA GLY A 132 3.26 -0.57 -10.41
C GLY A 132 4.62 -0.05 -9.95
N SER A 133 5.65 -0.90 -9.94
CA SER A 133 7.01 -0.47 -9.61
C SER A 133 7.53 0.61 -10.56
N LEU A 134 7.27 0.49 -11.86
CA LEU A 134 7.65 1.49 -12.85
C LEU A 134 6.91 2.83 -12.63
N CYS A 135 5.59 2.78 -12.43
CA CYS A 135 4.78 3.97 -12.19
C CYS A 135 5.24 4.74 -10.96
N PHE A 136 5.49 4.05 -9.83
CA PHE A 136 5.88 4.70 -8.57
C PHE A 136 7.37 5.03 -8.48
N SER A 137 8.24 4.33 -9.22
CA SER A 137 9.67 4.67 -9.34
C SER A 137 9.89 6.04 -9.98
N HIS A 138 9.07 6.40 -10.97
CA HIS A 138 9.18 7.70 -11.63
C HIS A 138 8.87 8.88 -10.68
N PHE A 139 7.92 8.73 -9.76
CA PHE A 139 7.58 9.78 -8.79
C PHE A 139 8.70 10.06 -7.78
N ALA A 140 9.53 9.06 -7.45
CA ALA A 140 10.67 9.24 -6.54
C ALA A 140 11.80 10.08 -7.16
N ASN A 141 11.99 9.99 -8.48
CA ASN A 141 13.11 10.65 -9.17
C ASN A 141 12.94 12.17 -9.36
N HIS A 142 11.72 12.70 -9.26
CA HIS A 142 11.46 14.15 -9.38
C HIS A 142 11.81 14.94 -8.10
N SER A 143 12.05 14.28 -6.97
CA SER A 143 12.38 14.94 -5.70
C SER A 143 13.88 15.15 -5.48
N ALA A 144 14.74 14.66 -6.38
CA ALA A 144 16.20 14.77 -6.26
C ALA A 144 16.82 15.92 -7.08
N VAL A 145 15.99 16.73 -7.76
CA VAL A 145 16.45 17.81 -8.67
C VAL A 145 16.19 19.22 -8.08
N HIS A 146 15.75 19.33 -6.83
CA HIS A 146 15.60 20.61 -6.15
C HIS A 146 16.30 20.63 -4.79
#